data_AF-A0A3A4F2Y8-F1
#
_entry.id   AF-A0A3A4F2Y8-F1
#
_cell.length_a   1.000
_cell.length_b   1.000
_cell.length_c   1.000
_cell.angle_alpha   90.00
_cell.angle_beta   90.00
_cell.angle_gamma   90.00
#
_symmetry.space_group_name_H-M   'P 1'
#
loop_
_entity.id
_entity.type
_entity.pdbx_description
1 polymer ?
#
loop_
_entity_poly.entity_id
_entity_poly.type
_entity_poly.pdbx_seq_one_letter_code
_entity_poly.pdbx_strand_id
1 'polypeptide(L)'
;MAVAGVGAYVISEQLLGHETPLFAAVAALIAMGFTKEPRLRKVVEVAIGCTLGVLLADMLVLGLGGGVVTALVAVFSAVMLARFLDPGPLLAMQMGLQSLLVVMVPVPADAVLGPFTRSIDAVVGGATALLITLITPKDPRGEPVREMREVADQFTLALRETAAALHTSDSRQAWHALIRARGLQSQVDETSKALSSAKELTRYSPAHRRHRHYVRRIEHTAGKLDLAVRSLRLMTRRAVSTIDHARLSDSGTVQLATVLEQLADAAGQLGQATRETGPGFDRWMNTARDSLAAVATRLHPQRLDIHDLEGEALVLLARTMVVDLLEATGCEHDDALTYLPAL
;
A
#
# COMPACT_ATOMS: atom_id res chain seq x y z
N MET A 1 -15.71 -12.12 -10.26
CA MET A 1 -16.46 -11.11 -11.02
C MET A 1 -17.66 -11.72 -11.72
N ALA A 2 -17.49 -12.70 -12.62
CA ALA A 2 -18.61 -13.39 -13.28
C ALA A 2 -19.64 -13.95 -12.29
N VAL A 3 -19.19 -14.63 -11.23
CA VAL A 3 -20.07 -15.12 -10.14
C VAL A 3 -20.85 -13.99 -9.46
N ALA A 4 -20.26 -12.79 -9.32
CA ALA A 4 -20.95 -11.66 -8.71
C ALA A 4 -21.99 -11.04 -9.63
N GLY A 5 -21.66 -10.84 -10.91
CA GLY A 5 -22.59 -10.32 -11.90
C GLY A 5 -23.78 -11.26 -12.11
N VAL A 6 -23.51 -12.53 -12.43
CA VAL A 6 -24.56 -13.53 -12.67
C VAL A 6 -25.31 -13.86 -11.38
N GLY A 7 -24.60 -13.94 -10.24
CA GLY A 7 -25.24 -14.17 -8.94
C GLY A 7 -26.20 -13.06 -8.55
N ALA A 8 -25.82 -11.79 -8.73
CA ALA A 8 -26.69 -10.65 -8.45
C ALA A 8 -27.93 -10.65 -9.36
N TYR A 9 -27.75 -10.98 -10.64
CA TYR A 9 -28.86 -11.14 -11.58
C TYR A 9 -29.85 -12.21 -11.11
N VAL A 10 -29.34 -13.41 -10.81
CA VAL A 10 -30.16 -14.55 -10.36
C VAL A 10 -30.86 -14.25 -9.04
N ILE A 11 -30.20 -13.55 -8.11
CA ILE A 11 -30.81 -13.13 -6.84
C ILE A 11 -31.98 -12.18 -7.11
N SER A 12 -31.79 -11.14 -7.92
CA SER A 12 -32.89 -10.21 -8.26
C SER A 12 -34.03 -10.89 -9.03
N GLU A 13 -33.70 -11.79 -9.97
CA GLU A 13 -34.69 -12.48 -10.79
C GLU A 13 -35.50 -13.48 -9.96
N GLN A 14 -34.83 -14.38 -9.23
CA GLN A 14 -35.49 -15.50 -8.56
C GLN A 14 -36.02 -15.15 -7.17
N LEU A 15 -35.35 -14.26 -6.44
CA LEU A 15 -35.74 -13.92 -5.06
C LEU A 15 -36.70 -12.72 -5.01
N LEU A 16 -36.51 -11.73 -5.89
CA LEU A 16 -37.34 -10.51 -5.92
C LEU A 16 -38.37 -10.53 -7.06
N GLY A 17 -38.29 -11.48 -7.98
CA GLY A 17 -39.25 -11.60 -9.09
C GLY A 17 -39.12 -10.49 -10.13
N HIS A 18 -37.95 -9.85 -10.24
CA HIS A 18 -37.73 -8.77 -11.18
C HIS A 18 -37.52 -9.31 -12.61
N GLU A 19 -38.21 -8.74 -13.59
CA GLU A 19 -38.01 -9.07 -14.99
C GLU A 19 -36.77 -8.35 -15.55
N THR A 20 -35.77 -9.11 -15.99
CA THR A 20 -34.52 -8.61 -16.59
C THR A 20 -33.68 -7.66 -15.70
N PRO A 21 -33.18 -8.10 -14.53
CA PRO A 21 -32.45 -7.24 -13.56
C PRO A 21 -31.01 -6.89 -14.01
N LEU A 22 -30.89 -6.17 -15.12
CA LEU A 22 -29.60 -5.78 -15.72
C LEU A 22 -28.78 -4.90 -14.77
N PHE A 23 -29.43 -4.01 -14.02
CA PHE A 23 -28.74 -3.10 -13.10
C PHE A 23 -28.07 -3.84 -11.95
N ALA A 24 -28.64 -4.96 -11.48
CA ALA A 24 -28.01 -5.79 -10.47
C ALA A 24 -26.71 -6.42 -11.00
N ALA A 25 -26.77 -6.97 -12.22
CA ALA A 25 -25.59 -7.54 -12.88
C ALA A 25 -24.51 -6.49 -13.12
N VAL A 26 -24.87 -5.36 -13.72
CA VAL A 26 -23.94 -4.28 -14.08
C VAL A 26 -23.33 -3.65 -12.84
N ALA A 27 -24.13 -3.32 -11.82
CA ALA A 27 -23.63 -2.78 -10.56
C ALA A 27 -22.66 -3.75 -9.88
N ALA A 28 -22.98 -5.06 -9.85
CA ALA A 28 -22.08 -6.05 -9.26
C ALA A 28 -20.75 -6.20 -10.02
N LEU A 29 -20.80 -6.20 -11.36
CA LEU A 29 -19.61 -6.29 -12.21
C LEU A 29 -18.71 -5.06 -12.04
N ILE A 30 -19.29 -3.86 -12.10
CA ILE A 30 -18.53 -2.62 -11.99
C ILE A 30 -17.99 -2.42 -10.57
N ALA A 31 -18.78 -2.72 -9.53
CA ALA A 31 -18.34 -2.62 -8.14
C ALA A 31 -17.17 -3.57 -7.84
N MET A 32 -17.19 -4.80 -8.38
CA MET A 32 -16.05 -5.71 -8.32
C MET A 32 -14.84 -5.21 -9.13
N GLY A 33 -15.07 -4.44 -10.19
CA GLY A 33 -14.04 -3.87 -11.06
C GLY A 33 -13.20 -4.92 -11.81
N PHE A 34 -12.52 -4.48 -12.88
CA PHE A 34 -11.64 -5.33 -13.69
C PHE A 34 -10.22 -5.50 -13.11
N THR A 35 -10.00 -5.08 -11.88
CA THR A 35 -8.73 -5.22 -11.17
C THR A 35 -8.68 -6.53 -10.40
N LYS A 36 -7.51 -7.20 -10.35
CA LYS A 36 -7.31 -8.45 -9.58
C LYS A 36 -7.78 -8.31 -8.12
N GLU A 37 -7.61 -7.12 -7.54
CA GLU A 37 -7.87 -6.83 -6.13
C GLU A 37 -8.67 -5.53 -5.95
N PRO A 38 -10.02 -5.58 -6.01
CA PRO A 38 -10.83 -4.42 -5.67
C PRO A 38 -10.75 -4.14 -4.17
N ARG A 39 -10.34 -2.91 -3.81
CA ARG A 39 -10.36 -2.42 -2.44
C ARG A 39 -11.79 -2.32 -1.94
N LEU A 40 -12.06 -2.74 -0.69
CA LEU A 40 -13.42 -2.72 -0.13
C LEU A 40 -14.05 -1.33 -0.21
N ARG A 41 -13.29 -0.29 0.14
CA ARG A 41 -13.71 1.11 0.01
C ARG A 41 -14.16 1.45 -1.42
N LYS A 42 -13.41 0.99 -2.43
CA LYS A 42 -13.73 1.21 -3.85
C LYS A 42 -15.01 0.46 -4.26
N VAL A 43 -15.18 -0.78 -3.81
CA VAL A 43 -16.43 -1.54 -4.06
C VAL A 43 -17.64 -0.79 -3.51
N VAL A 44 -17.53 -0.28 -2.26
CA VAL A 44 -18.60 0.50 -1.62
C VAL A 44 -18.85 1.82 -2.33
N GLU A 45 -17.80 2.58 -2.65
CA GLU A 45 -17.91 3.86 -3.37
C GLU A 45 -18.60 3.67 -4.74
N VAL A 46 -18.21 2.65 -5.48
CA VAL A 46 -18.82 2.31 -6.77
C VAL A 46 -20.27 1.83 -6.60
N ALA A 47 -20.55 0.98 -5.61
CA ALA A 47 -21.91 0.52 -5.34
C ALA A 47 -22.86 1.68 -4.98
N ILE A 48 -22.39 2.63 -4.16
CA ILE A 48 -23.13 3.86 -3.82
C ILE A 48 -23.33 4.72 -5.07
N GLY A 49 -22.28 4.91 -5.87
CA GLY A 49 -22.37 5.66 -7.13
C GLY A 49 -23.37 5.05 -8.11
N CYS A 50 -23.38 3.71 -8.24
CA CYS A 50 -24.35 3.05 -9.08
C CYS A 50 -25.78 3.26 -8.56
N THR A 51 -25.99 3.06 -7.27
CA THR A 51 -27.31 3.19 -6.64
C THR A 51 -27.86 4.62 -6.74
N LEU A 52 -27.05 5.63 -6.39
CA LEU A 52 -27.46 7.03 -6.44
C LEU A 52 -27.69 7.52 -7.87
N GLY A 53 -26.87 7.07 -8.83
CA GLY A 53 -27.07 7.40 -10.24
C GLY A 53 -28.39 6.85 -10.78
N VAL A 54 -28.71 5.59 -10.47
CA VAL A 54 -29.98 4.98 -10.88
C VAL A 54 -31.16 5.71 -10.23
N LEU A 55 -31.10 5.95 -8.91
CA LEU A 55 -32.16 6.62 -8.16
C LEU A 55 -32.43 8.04 -8.68
N LEU A 56 -31.38 8.83 -8.91
CA LEU A 56 -31.53 10.19 -9.41
C LEU A 56 -32.18 10.21 -10.79
N ALA A 57 -31.77 9.30 -11.67
CA ALA A 57 -32.35 9.22 -13.01
C ALA A 57 -33.80 8.71 -12.99
N ASP A 58 -34.13 7.73 -12.15
CA ASP A 58 -35.51 7.28 -11.96
C ASP A 58 -36.42 8.44 -11.53
N MET A 59 -35.97 9.27 -10.58
CA MET A 59 -36.72 10.46 -10.12
C MET A 59 -36.91 11.50 -11.23
N LEU A 60 -35.89 11.73 -12.07
CA LEU A 60 -35.97 12.69 -13.17
C LEU A 60 -36.86 12.18 -14.30
N VAL A 61 -36.78 10.89 -14.64
CA VAL A 61 -37.66 10.27 -15.65
C VAL A 61 -39.11 10.27 -15.18
N LEU A 62 -39.38 10.03 -13.89
CA LEU A 62 -40.71 10.15 -13.31
C LEU A 62 -41.30 11.57 -13.44
N GLY A 63 -40.48 12.60 -13.23
CA GLY A 63 -40.95 14.00 -13.28
C GLY A 63 -41.01 14.61 -14.68
N LEU A 64 -40.03 14.31 -15.53
CA LEU A 64 -39.83 14.96 -16.84
C LEU A 64 -40.18 14.06 -18.03
N GLY A 65 -40.39 12.76 -17.80
CA GLY A 65 -40.49 11.76 -18.85
C GLY A 65 -39.12 11.36 -19.43
N GLY A 66 -39.13 10.32 -20.27
CA GLY A 66 -37.94 9.88 -21.00
C GLY A 66 -37.59 10.81 -22.16
N GLY A 67 -36.29 11.00 -22.44
CA GLY A 67 -35.85 11.79 -23.58
C GLY A 67 -34.39 12.25 -23.50
N VAL A 68 -33.88 12.80 -24.60
CA VAL A 68 -32.49 13.26 -24.71
C VAL A 68 -32.21 14.43 -23.76
N VAL A 69 -33.18 15.34 -23.59
CA VAL A 69 -33.05 16.46 -22.63
C VAL A 69 -33.01 15.95 -21.20
N THR A 70 -33.88 15.00 -20.83
CA THR A 70 -33.85 14.37 -19.51
C THR A 70 -32.51 13.69 -19.24
N ALA A 71 -31.93 13.02 -20.25
CA ALA A 71 -30.63 12.38 -20.11
C ALA A 71 -29.49 13.38 -19.88
N LEU A 72 -29.49 14.49 -20.63
CA LEU A 72 -28.52 15.56 -20.44
C LEU A 72 -28.59 16.11 -19.01
N VAL A 73 -29.80 16.42 -18.54
CA VAL A 73 -30.03 16.93 -17.18
C VAL A 73 -29.63 15.89 -16.14
N ALA A 74 -30.03 14.62 -16.31
CA ALA A 74 -29.73 13.55 -15.37
C ALA A 74 -28.22 13.33 -15.23
N VAL A 75 -27.48 13.22 -16.34
CA VAL A 75 -26.03 13.05 -16.31
C VAL A 75 -25.35 14.28 -15.69
N PHE A 76 -25.76 15.49 -16.07
CA PHE A 76 -25.20 16.71 -15.52
C PHE A 76 -25.40 16.80 -14.00
N SER A 77 -26.64 16.61 -13.53
CA SER A 77 -26.99 16.62 -12.11
C SER A 77 -26.27 15.51 -11.34
N ALA A 78 -26.17 14.30 -11.91
CA ALA A 78 -25.47 13.18 -11.30
C ALA A 78 -23.99 13.47 -11.08
N VAL A 79 -23.31 14.02 -12.11
CA VAL A 79 -21.88 14.35 -12.02
C VAL A 79 -21.65 15.50 -11.04
N MET A 80 -22.51 16.52 -11.02
CA MET A 80 -22.41 17.62 -10.05
C MET A 80 -22.61 17.14 -8.62
N LEU A 81 -23.63 16.31 -8.38
CA LEU A 81 -23.88 15.72 -7.07
C LEU A 81 -22.72 14.83 -6.63
N ALA A 82 -22.19 14.00 -7.54
CA ALA A 82 -21.05 13.16 -7.23
C ALA A 82 -19.80 13.96 -6.86
N ARG A 83 -19.48 15.03 -7.61
CA ARG A 83 -18.33 15.91 -7.32
C ARG A 83 -18.48 16.68 -6.02
N PHE A 84 -19.71 16.95 -5.60
CA PHE A 84 -20.00 17.53 -4.30
C PHE A 84 -19.77 16.55 -3.16
N LEU A 85 -20.10 15.26 -3.36
CA LEU A 85 -19.96 14.21 -2.34
C LEU A 85 -18.53 13.66 -2.23
N ASP A 86 -17.83 13.49 -3.35
CA ASP A 86 -16.47 12.94 -3.40
C ASP A 86 -15.62 13.67 -4.45
N PRO A 87 -14.41 14.17 -4.10
CA PRO A 87 -13.46 14.71 -5.07
C PRO A 87 -13.02 13.69 -6.14
N GLY A 88 -13.13 12.39 -5.84
CA GLY A 88 -12.71 11.27 -6.67
C GLY A 88 -13.46 11.17 -8.01
N PRO A 89 -12.78 10.78 -9.11
CA PRO A 89 -13.41 10.66 -10.42
C PRO A 89 -14.34 9.44 -10.54
N LEU A 90 -14.18 8.43 -9.66
CA LEU A 90 -14.91 7.16 -9.75
C LEU A 90 -16.39 7.34 -9.48
N LEU A 91 -16.76 7.98 -8.38
CA LEU A 91 -18.17 8.23 -8.03
C LEU A 91 -18.91 8.99 -9.15
N ALA A 92 -18.28 10.04 -9.67
CA ALA A 92 -18.85 10.85 -10.76
C ALA A 92 -19.05 10.05 -12.05
N MET A 93 -18.07 9.21 -12.41
CA MET A 93 -18.17 8.34 -13.58
C MET A 93 -19.33 7.33 -13.43
N GLN A 94 -19.49 6.73 -12.26
CA GLN A 94 -20.54 5.72 -12.04
C GLN A 94 -21.93 6.33 -11.95
N MET A 95 -22.09 7.45 -11.25
CA MET A 95 -23.38 8.14 -11.17
C MET A 95 -23.81 8.62 -12.57
N GLY A 96 -22.90 9.20 -13.35
CA GLY A 96 -23.20 9.65 -14.71
C GLY A 96 -23.56 8.50 -15.66
N LEU A 97 -22.77 7.42 -15.65
CA LEU A 97 -23.01 6.25 -16.51
C LEU A 97 -24.35 5.58 -16.21
N GLN A 98 -24.67 5.38 -14.93
CA GLN A 98 -25.96 4.77 -14.56
C GLN A 98 -27.13 5.69 -14.86
N SER A 99 -26.98 6.99 -14.66
CA SER A 99 -28.04 7.94 -14.98
C SER A 99 -28.38 7.94 -16.47
N LEU A 100 -27.35 7.88 -17.32
CA LEU A 100 -27.51 7.77 -18.76
C LEU A 100 -28.20 6.46 -19.15
N LEU A 101 -27.77 5.33 -18.58
CA LEU A 101 -28.34 4.01 -18.84
C LEU A 101 -29.83 3.96 -18.48
N VAL A 102 -30.22 4.50 -17.31
CA VAL A 102 -31.63 4.52 -16.89
C VAL A 102 -32.51 5.29 -17.87
N VAL A 103 -32.06 6.47 -18.31
CA VAL A 103 -32.88 7.31 -19.20
C VAL A 103 -32.95 6.75 -20.62
N MET A 104 -31.87 6.11 -21.11
CA MET A 104 -31.77 5.63 -22.49
C MET A 104 -32.28 4.20 -22.70
N VAL A 105 -32.32 3.38 -21.65
CA VAL A 105 -32.83 2.01 -21.72
C VAL A 105 -34.31 2.00 -21.33
N PRO A 106 -35.25 1.77 -22.26
CA PRO A 106 -36.68 1.76 -21.98
C PRO A 106 -37.08 0.63 -21.02
N VAL A 107 -38.16 0.85 -20.26
CA VAL A 107 -38.70 -0.08 -19.25
C VAL A 107 -39.61 -1.10 -19.93
N PRO A 108 -39.50 -2.42 -19.64
CA PRO A 108 -40.54 -3.39 -19.96
C PRO A 108 -41.83 -3.01 -19.20
N ALA A 109 -42.97 -2.99 -19.89
CA ALA A 109 -44.24 -2.43 -19.38
C ALA A 109 -44.78 -3.09 -18.10
N ASP A 110 -44.23 -4.23 -17.70
CA ASP A 110 -44.82 -5.16 -16.73
C ASP A 110 -44.12 -5.17 -15.35
N ALA A 111 -43.28 -4.16 -15.07
CA ALA A 111 -42.50 -4.10 -13.83
C ALA A 111 -43.36 -3.87 -12.56
N VAL A 112 -43.43 -4.89 -11.70
CA VAL A 112 -44.26 -5.00 -10.48
C VAL A 112 -44.10 -3.84 -9.46
N LEU A 113 -42.94 -3.19 -9.40
CA LEU A 113 -42.62 -2.08 -8.47
C LEU A 113 -42.45 -0.72 -9.18
N GLY A 114 -42.78 -0.63 -10.48
CA GLY A 114 -42.57 0.58 -11.27
C GLY A 114 -41.08 0.96 -11.43
N PRO A 115 -40.75 2.25 -11.63
CA PRO A 115 -39.38 2.68 -11.97
C PRO A 115 -38.32 2.37 -10.90
N PHE A 116 -38.70 2.23 -9.63
CA PHE A 116 -37.74 1.99 -8.53
C PHE A 116 -37.19 0.55 -8.47
N THR A 117 -37.70 -0.38 -9.29
CA THR A 117 -37.14 -1.74 -9.47
C THR A 117 -35.63 -1.70 -9.75
N ARG A 118 -35.22 -0.78 -10.64
CA ARG A 118 -33.82 -0.59 -11.06
C ARG A 118 -32.93 -0.13 -9.92
N SER A 119 -33.44 0.78 -9.10
CA SER A 119 -32.75 1.30 -7.92
C SER A 119 -32.48 0.19 -6.90
N ILE A 120 -33.47 -0.68 -6.66
CA ILE A 120 -33.31 -1.85 -5.78
C ILE A 120 -32.30 -2.84 -6.37
N ASP A 121 -32.36 -3.09 -7.68
CA ASP A 121 -31.40 -3.95 -8.37
C ASP A 121 -29.95 -3.44 -8.22
N ALA A 122 -29.72 -2.13 -8.34
CA ALA A 122 -28.40 -1.55 -8.13
C ALA A 122 -27.87 -1.80 -6.69
N VAL A 123 -28.76 -1.72 -5.67
CA VAL A 123 -28.41 -2.05 -4.28
C VAL A 123 -28.07 -3.54 -4.14
N VAL A 124 -28.86 -4.44 -4.73
CA VAL A 124 -28.62 -5.89 -4.70
C VAL A 124 -27.29 -6.22 -5.37
N GLY A 125 -26.99 -5.60 -6.52
CA GLY A 125 -25.73 -5.75 -7.22
C GLY A 125 -24.53 -5.31 -6.36
N GLY A 126 -24.62 -4.13 -5.75
CA GLY A 126 -23.60 -3.62 -4.82
C GLY A 126 -23.40 -4.52 -3.61
N ALA A 127 -24.49 -4.97 -2.98
CA ALA A 127 -24.45 -5.87 -1.83
C ALA A 127 -23.85 -7.24 -2.18
N THR A 128 -24.21 -7.79 -3.34
CA THR A 128 -23.68 -9.08 -3.82
C THR A 128 -22.19 -8.98 -4.11
N ALA A 129 -21.74 -7.91 -4.77
CA ALA A 129 -20.32 -7.64 -4.99
C ALA A 129 -19.55 -7.51 -3.68
N LEU A 130 -20.11 -6.80 -2.69
CA LEU A 130 -19.52 -6.64 -1.37
C LEU A 130 -19.40 -7.98 -0.64
N LEU A 131 -20.47 -8.77 -0.63
CA LEU A 131 -20.53 -10.08 0.01
C LEU A 131 -19.51 -11.04 -0.61
N ILE A 132 -19.45 -11.11 -1.93
CA ILE A 132 -18.47 -11.95 -2.64
C ILE A 132 -17.04 -11.46 -2.36
N THR A 133 -16.81 -10.15 -2.33
CA THR A 133 -15.50 -9.58 -1.96
C THR A 133 -15.10 -9.99 -0.54
N LEU A 134 -16.04 -10.01 0.41
CA LEU A 134 -15.81 -10.38 1.80
C LEU A 134 -15.56 -11.88 2.00
N ILE A 135 -16.23 -12.73 1.21
CA ILE A 135 -16.16 -14.21 1.29
C ILE A 135 -14.98 -14.76 0.48
N THR A 136 -14.58 -14.12 -0.61
CA THR A 136 -13.51 -14.63 -1.47
C THR A 136 -12.21 -14.75 -0.65
N PRO A 137 -11.66 -15.97 -0.49
CA PRO A 137 -10.42 -16.18 0.24
C PRO A 137 -9.26 -15.62 -0.60
N LYS A 138 -8.85 -14.40 -0.29
CA LYS A 138 -7.68 -13.74 -0.89
C LYS A 138 -6.66 -13.56 0.21
N ASP A 139 -5.44 -14.02 0.00
CA ASP A 139 -4.40 -13.83 1.02
C ASP A 139 -4.08 -12.32 1.15
N PRO A 140 -4.48 -11.65 2.26
CA PRO A 140 -4.27 -10.21 2.42
C PRO A 140 -2.78 -9.85 2.56
N ARG A 141 -1.89 -10.85 2.60
CA ARG A 141 -0.46 -10.70 2.85
C ARG A 141 0.36 -10.58 1.57
N GLY A 142 -0.13 -11.11 0.44
CA GLY A 142 0.68 -11.31 -0.76
C GLY A 142 1.25 -10.03 -1.33
N GLU A 143 0.41 -9.04 -1.59
CA GLU A 143 0.82 -7.73 -2.13
C GLU A 143 1.73 -6.97 -1.14
N PRO A 144 1.39 -6.76 0.14
CA PRO A 144 2.28 -6.10 1.10
C PRO A 144 3.65 -6.75 1.26
N VAL A 145 3.72 -8.09 1.28
CA VAL A 145 4.99 -8.82 1.42
C VAL A 145 5.86 -8.65 0.17
N ARG A 146 5.25 -8.64 -1.02
CA ARG A 146 5.97 -8.40 -2.27
C ARG A 146 6.58 -7.00 -2.30
N GLU A 147 5.79 -5.97 -2.01
CA GLU A 147 6.25 -4.58 -2.01
C GLU A 147 7.35 -4.36 -0.95
N MET A 148 7.15 -4.88 0.27
CA MET A 148 8.17 -4.85 1.33
C MET A 148 9.50 -5.48 0.90
N ARG A 149 9.43 -6.61 0.20
CA ARG A 149 10.61 -7.31 -0.30
C ARG A 149 11.35 -6.45 -1.32
N GLU A 150 10.64 -5.85 -2.27
CA GLU A 150 11.23 -4.99 -3.28
C GLU A 150 11.95 -3.79 -2.63
N VAL A 151 11.34 -3.17 -1.61
CA VAL A 151 11.97 -2.11 -0.81
C VAL A 151 13.21 -2.61 -0.08
N ALA A 152 13.14 -3.75 0.61
CA ALA A 152 14.27 -4.30 1.37
C ALA A 152 15.45 -4.69 0.46
N ASP A 153 15.17 -5.28 -0.70
CA ASP A 153 16.18 -5.65 -1.70
C ASP A 153 16.87 -4.39 -2.26
N GLN A 154 16.11 -3.34 -2.62
CA GLN A 154 16.68 -2.07 -3.09
C GLN A 154 17.44 -1.30 -1.99
N PHE A 155 16.97 -1.38 -0.74
CA PHE A 155 17.61 -0.76 0.41
C PHE A 155 18.97 -1.39 0.67
N THR A 156 19.03 -2.73 0.68
CA THR A 156 20.25 -3.51 0.82
C THR A 156 21.24 -3.20 -0.31
N LEU A 157 20.74 -3.09 -1.54
CA LEU A 157 21.58 -2.73 -2.68
C LEU A 157 22.16 -1.32 -2.55
N ALA A 158 21.35 -0.33 -2.16
CA ALA A 158 21.80 1.04 -1.97
C ALA A 158 22.83 1.18 -0.82
N LEU A 159 22.69 0.39 0.26
CA LEU A 159 23.70 0.28 1.32
C LEU A 159 25.03 -0.26 0.78
N ARG A 160 24.98 -1.36 0.00
CA ARG A 160 26.17 -1.96 -0.62
C ARG A 160 26.84 -1.04 -1.63
N GLU A 161 26.08 -0.34 -2.46
CA GLU A 161 26.61 0.66 -3.38
C GLU A 161 27.26 1.84 -2.63
N THR A 162 26.69 2.27 -1.50
CA THR A 162 27.28 3.31 -0.65
C THR A 162 28.59 2.82 -0.01
N ALA A 163 28.63 1.57 0.48
CA ALA A 163 29.82 0.97 1.05
C ALA A 163 30.95 0.82 0.01
N ALA A 164 30.62 0.34 -1.19
CA ALA A 164 31.56 0.23 -2.31
C ALA A 164 32.13 1.59 -2.70
N ALA A 165 31.27 2.62 -2.79
CA ALA A 165 31.70 3.97 -3.13
C ALA A 165 32.65 4.58 -2.09
N LEU A 166 32.41 4.33 -0.80
CA LEU A 166 33.34 4.70 0.26
C LEU A 166 34.67 3.97 0.08
N HIS A 167 34.64 2.64 -0.09
CA HIS A 167 35.85 1.83 -0.22
C HIS A 167 36.71 2.23 -1.43
N THR A 168 36.10 2.54 -2.58
CA THR A 168 36.83 2.99 -3.78
C THR A 168 37.08 4.49 -3.81
N SER A 169 36.58 5.25 -2.83
CA SER A 169 36.60 6.72 -2.82
C SER A 169 36.10 7.34 -4.14
N ASP A 170 35.05 6.76 -4.73
CA ASP A 170 34.48 7.22 -6.01
C ASP A 170 33.17 7.97 -5.79
N SER A 171 33.24 9.29 -5.85
CA SER A 171 32.08 10.18 -5.68
C SER A 171 30.97 9.91 -6.69
N ARG A 172 31.28 9.47 -7.92
CA ARG A 172 30.25 9.17 -8.92
C ARG A 172 29.44 7.94 -8.52
N GLN A 173 30.10 6.92 -7.96
CA GLN A 173 29.39 5.75 -7.42
C GLN A 173 28.52 6.13 -6.21
N ALA A 174 28.99 7.02 -5.33
CA ALA A 174 28.18 7.52 -4.22
C ALA A 174 26.96 8.32 -4.70
N TRP A 175 27.10 9.10 -5.79
CA TRP A 175 25.97 9.79 -6.44
C TRP A 175 24.94 8.81 -7.03
N HIS A 176 25.39 7.73 -7.67
CA HIS A 176 24.49 6.68 -8.15
C HIS A 176 23.72 6.01 -7.01
N ALA A 177 24.40 5.67 -5.91
CA ALA A 177 23.78 5.14 -4.71
C ALA A 177 22.74 6.11 -4.13
N LEU A 178 23.01 7.43 -4.15
CA LEU A 178 22.08 8.45 -3.67
C LEU A 178 20.84 8.56 -4.55
N ILE A 179 20.99 8.48 -5.88
CA ILE A 179 19.85 8.46 -6.82
C ILE A 179 18.97 7.24 -6.53
N ARG A 180 19.59 6.05 -6.36
CA ARG A 180 18.85 4.85 -5.97
C ARG A 180 18.11 5.07 -4.66
N ALA A 181 18.80 5.50 -3.60
CA ALA A 181 18.22 5.75 -2.28
C ALA A 181 17.02 6.71 -2.32
N ARG A 182 17.04 7.73 -3.19
CA ARG A 182 15.90 8.63 -3.41
C ARG A 182 14.74 7.97 -4.13
N GLY A 183 15.03 7.07 -5.07
CA GLY A 183 14.04 6.29 -5.82
C GLY A 183 13.21 5.33 -4.95
N LEU A 184 13.72 4.92 -3.77
CA LEU A 184 12.96 4.05 -2.86
C LEU A 184 11.67 4.66 -2.32
N GLN A 185 11.52 5.99 -2.32
CA GLN A 185 10.34 6.64 -1.72
C GLN A 185 9.03 6.18 -2.38
N SER A 186 8.99 6.03 -3.70
CA SER A 186 7.77 5.60 -4.40
C SER A 186 7.36 4.18 -3.99
N GLN A 187 8.33 3.28 -3.82
CA GLN A 187 8.11 1.90 -3.39
C GLN A 187 7.65 1.82 -1.93
N VAL A 188 8.19 2.68 -1.06
CA VAL A 188 7.72 2.81 0.33
C VAL A 188 6.27 3.30 0.36
N ASP A 189 5.91 4.26 -0.49
CA ASP A 189 4.53 4.76 -0.60
C ASP A 189 3.57 3.68 -1.13
N GLU A 190 4.01 2.85 -2.07
CA GLU A 190 3.26 1.69 -2.59
C GLU A 190 3.05 0.62 -1.52
N THR A 191 4.10 0.30 -0.76
CA THR A 191 4.03 -0.60 0.39
C THR A 191 3.01 -0.12 1.42
N SER A 192 3.03 1.18 1.75
CA SER A 192 2.07 1.78 2.69
C SER A 192 0.61 1.67 2.19
N LYS A 193 0.38 1.88 0.89
CA LYS A 193 -0.94 1.69 0.26
C LYS A 193 -1.41 0.24 0.30
N ALA A 194 -0.52 -0.71 0.03
CA ALA A 194 -0.80 -2.14 0.10
C ALA A 194 -1.15 -2.57 1.54
N LEU A 195 -0.38 -2.11 2.53
CA LEU A 195 -0.63 -2.39 3.95
C LEU A 195 -1.95 -1.80 4.45
N SER A 196 -2.27 -0.56 4.07
CA SER A 196 -3.57 0.06 4.39
C SER A 196 -4.73 -0.77 3.83
N SER A 197 -4.59 -1.25 2.59
CA SER A 197 -5.58 -2.12 1.95
C SER A 197 -5.72 -3.48 2.68
N ALA A 198 -4.60 -4.09 3.06
CA ALA A 198 -4.59 -5.34 3.83
C ALA A 198 -5.20 -5.18 5.23
N LYS A 199 -5.01 -4.02 5.88
CA LYS A 199 -5.62 -3.68 7.16
C LYS A 199 -7.13 -3.53 7.06
N GLU A 200 -7.63 -2.86 6.03
CA GLU A 200 -9.07 -2.76 5.80
C GLU A 200 -9.68 -4.16 5.61
N LEU A 201 -9.06 -5.01 4.79
CA LEU A 201 -9.56 -6.36 4.53
C LEU A 201 -9.56 -7.24 5.79
N THR A 202 -8.50 -7.20 6.59
CA THR A 202 -8.42 -7.96 7.86
C THR A 202 -9.34 -7.42 8.96
N ARG A 203 -9.74 -6.15 8.90
CA ARG A 203 -10.70 -5.54 9.84
C ARG A 203 -12.14 -5.93 9.51
N TYR A 204 -12.52 -5.92 8.24
CA TYR A 204 -13.92 -6.12 7.83
C TYR A 204 -14.26 -7.56 7.41
N SER A 205 -13.31 -8.37 6.94
CA SER A 205 -13.60 -9.76 6.53
C SER A 205 -13.40 -10.75 7.70
N PRO A 206 -14.46 -11.50 8.10
CA PRO A 206 -14.36 -12.53 9.15
C PRO A 206 -13.31 -13.60 8.85
N ALA A 207 -13.20 -14.01 7.58
CA ALA A 207 -12.27 -15.04 7.13
C ALA A 207 -10.79 -14.66 7.35
N HIS A 208 -10.48 -13.37 7.40
CA HIS A 208 -9.11 -12.86 7.45
C HIS A 208 -8.73 -12.30 8.84
N ARG A 209 -9.63 -12.34 9.83
CA ARG A 209 -9.37 -11.87 11.20
C ARG A 209 -8.13 -12.51 11.84
N ARG A 210 -7.84 -13.78 11.53
CA ARG A 210 -6.66 -14.50 12.02
C ARG A 210 -5.32 -13.88 11.59
N HIS A 211 -5.28 -13.16 10.47
CA HIS A 211 -4.05 -12.56 9.94
C HIS A 211 -3.80 -11.13 10.46
N ARG A 212 -4.72 -10.58 11.27
CA ARG A 212 -4.62 -9.20 11.79
C ARG A 212 -3.32 -8.94 12.55
N HIS A 213 -2.88 -9.91 13.35
CA HIS A 213 -1.63 -9.80 14.11
C HIS A 213 -0.42 -9.73 13.17
N TYR A 214 -0.37 -10.59 12.16
CA TYR A 214 0.71 -10.60 11.17
C TYR A 214 0.77 -9.31 10.35
N VAL A 215 -0.37 -8.82 9.85
CA VAL A 215 -0.42 -7.55 9.09
C VAL A 215 0.05 -6.37 9.94
N ARG A 216 -0.30 -6.34 11.23
CA ARG A 216 0.19 -5.30 12.16
C ARG A 216 1.70 -5.37 12.37
N ARG A 217 2.27 -6.58 12.44
CA ARG A 217 3.73 -6.75 12.54
C ARG A 217 4.45 -6.26 11.30
N ILE A 218 3.97 -6.62 10.10
CA ILE A 218 4.57 -6.12 8.86
C ILE A 218 4.45 -4.60 8.78
N GLU A 219 3.31 -4.02 9.16
CA GLU A 219 3.17 -2.57 9.16
C GLU A 219 4.20 -1.89 10.07
N HIS A 220 4.40 -2.42 11.29
CA HIS A 220 5.43 -1.90 12.19
C HIS A 220 6.82 -1.96 11.54
N THR A 221 7.18 -3.12 10.98
CA THR A 221 8.44 -3.30 10.25
C THR A 221 8.57 -2.33 9.06
N ALA A 222 7.49 -2.11 8.29
CA ALA A 222 7.47 -1.19 7.15
C ALA A 222 7.66 0.27 7.57
N GLY A 223 6.99 0.69 8.64
CA GLY A 223 7.14 2.04 9.18
C GLY A 223 8.57 2.33 9.66
N LYS A 224 9.23 1.33 10.25
CA LYS A 224 10.63 1.44 10.66
C LYS A 224 11.61 1.35 9.49
N LEU A 225 11.31 0.54 8.47
CA LEU A 225 12.09 0.50 7.23
C LEU A 225 12.02 1.85 6.48
N ASP A 226 10.89 2.55 6.47
CA ASP A 226 10.79 3.92 5.93
C ASP A 226 11.74 4.88 6.65
N LEU A 227 11.79 4.86 7.99
CA LEU A 227 12.75 5.67 8.75
C LEU A 227 14.20 5.33 8.37
N ALA A 228 14.53 4.04 8.28
CA ALA A 228 15.85 3.58 7.84
C ALA A 228 16.20 4.06 6.42
N VAL A 229 15.25 4.03 5.47
CA VAL A 229 15.42 4.58 4.11
C VAL A 229 15.73 6.08 4.15
N ARG A 230 15.06 6.85 5.02
CA ARG A 230 15.35 8.28 5.19
C ARG A 230 16.76 8.51 5.72
N SER A 231 17.17 7.74 6.72
CA SER A 231 18.52 7.76 7.30
C SER A 231 19.59 7.40 6.26
N LEU A 232 19.34 6.38 5.44
CA LEU A 232 20.21 6.00 4.32
C LEU A 232 20.42 7.15 3.33
N ARG A 233 19.36 7.85 2.90
CA ARG A 233 19.50 8.99 1.98
C ARG A 233 20.39 10.10 2.55
N LEU A 234 20.26 10.38 3.84
CA LEU A 234 21.09 11.38 4.53
C LEU A 234 22.54 10.93 4.60
N MET A 235 22.77 9.66 4.98
CA MET A 235 24.09 9.05 5.03
C MET A 235 24.76 9.05 3.66
N THR A 236 24.11 8.54 2.60
CA THR A 236 24.69 8.49 1.26
C THR A 236 24.97 9.89 0.72
N ARG A 237 24.07 10.86 0.97
CA ARG A 237 24.31 12.27 0.62
C ARG A 237 25.56 12.82 1.32
N ARG A 238 25.75 12.47 2.60
CA ARG A 238 26.90 12.92 3.37
C ARG A 238 28.17 12.22 2.90
N ALA A 239 28.10 10.93 2.58
CA ALA A 239 29.21 10.15 2.03
C ALA A 239 29.77 10.74 0.73
N VAL A 240 28.90 11.20 -0.18
CA VAL A 240 29.32 11.96 -1.38
C VAL A 240 30.22 13.14 -1.00
N SER A 241 29.75 13.99 -0.08
CA SER A 241 30.51 15.16 0.39
C SER A 241 31.82 14.77 1.05
N THR A 242 31.83 13.71 1.86
CA THR A 242 33.02 13.28 2.60
C THR A 242 34.08 12.68 1.67
N ILE A 243 33.66 11.96 0.62
CA ILE A 243 34.54 11.47 -0.44
C ILE A 243 35.12 12.64 -1.25
N ASP A 244 34.28 13.60 -1.68
CA ASP A 244 34.72 14.75 -2.49
C ASP A 244 35.78 15.60 -1.78
N HIS A 245 35.73 15.69 -0.46
CA HIS A 245 36.66 16.50 0.33
C HIS A 245 37.79 15.68 0.98
N ALA A 246 37.89 14.37 0.71
CA ALA A 246 38.89 13.46 1.28
C ALA A 246 39.03 13.57 2.82
N ARG A 247 37.89 13.58 3.54
CA ARG A 247 37.83 13.84 5.00
C ARG A 247 37.70 12.59 5.86
N LEU A 248 38.17 11.46 5.36
CA LEU A 248 38.25 10.20 6.10
C LEU A 248 39.66 9.64 5.97
N SER A 249 40.16 9.05 7.06
CA SER A 249 41.36 8.22 7.03
C SER A 249 41.11 6.96 6.18
N ASP A 250 42.17 6.37 5.63
CA ASP A 250 42.07 5.10 4.87
C ASP A 250 41.48 3.99 5.73
N SER A 251 41.94 3.89 6.99
CA SER A 251 41.41 2.97 8.00
C SER A 251 39.93 3.21 8.30
N GLY A 252 39.52 4.47 8.53
CA GLY A 252 38.13 4.82 8.81
C GLY A 252 37.19 4.55 7.65
N THR A 253 37.67 4.76 6.42
CA THR A 253 36.93 4.45 5.19
C THR A 253 36.64 2.95 5.06
N VAL A 254 37.66 2.11 5.24
CA VAL A 254 37.51 0.64 5.17
C VAL A 254 36.58 0.14 6.27
N GLN A 255 36.73 0.65 7.49
CA GLN A 255 35.90 0.22 8.62
C GLN A 255 34.44 0.65 8.47
N LEU A 256 34.17 1.88 8.04
CA LEU A 256 32.82 2.36 7.79
C LEU A 256 32.16 1.60 6.64
N ALA A 257 32.87 1.37 5.53
CA ALA A 257 32.36 0.56 4.42
C ALA A 257 31.99 -0.86 4.90
N THR A 258 32.87 -1.50 5.67
CA THR A 258 32.60 -2.84 6.25
C THR A 258 31.34 -2.85 7.12
N VAL A 259 31.14 -1.80 7.94
CA VAL A 259 29.94 -1.67 8.78
C VAL A 259 28.68 -1.52 7.94
N LEU A 260 28.73 -0.77 6.83
CA LEU A 260 27.60 -0.62 5.92
C LEU A 260 27.28 -1.91 5.17
N GLU A 261 28.29 -2.71 4.79
CA GLU A 261 28.09 -4.04 4.21
C GLU A 261 27.38 -4.97 5.18
N GLN A 262 27.84 -5.02 6.44
CA GLN A 262 27.21 -5.82 7.49
C GLN A 262 25.78 -5.37 7.79
N LEU A 263 25.54 -4.05 7.75
CA LEU A 263 24.20 -3.50 7.89
C LEU A 263 23.29 -3.90 6.72
N ALA A 264 23.82 -3.94 5.50
CA ALA A 264 23.11 -4.44 4.33
C ALA A 264 22.73 -5.91 4.50
N ASP A 265 23.65 -6.74 4.98
CA ASP A 265 23.39 -8.17 5.23
C ASP A 265 22.28 -8.35 6.29
N ALA A 266 22.36 -7.59 7.39
CA ALA A 266 21.37 -7.60 8.44
C ALA A 266 19.99 -7.11 7.96
N ALA A 267 19.94 -6.06 7.15
CA ALA A 267 18.72 -5.57 6.53
C ALA A 267 18.12 -6.57 5.53
N GLY A 268 18.98 -7.29 4.79
CA GLY A 268 18.56 -8.38 3.91
C GLY A 268 17.88 -9.53 4.66
N GLN A 269 18.38 -9.87 5.86
CA GLN A 269 17.73 -10.87 6.73
C GLN A 269 16.35 -10.40 7.19
N LEU A 270 16.17 -9.10 7.49
CA LEU A 270 14.88 -8.52 7.80
C LEU A 270 13.91 -8.62 6.61
N GLY A 271 14.39 -8.36 5.39
CA GLY A 271 13.63 -8.60 4.16
C GLY A 271 13.21 -10.06 4.01
N GLN A 272 14.10 -11.01 4.29
CA GLN A 272 13.78 -12.45 4.28
C GLN A 272 12.74 -12.84 5.33
N ALA A 273 12.77 -12.22 6.52
CA ALA A 273 11.80 -12.47 7.57
C ALA A 273 10.36 -12.21 7.11
N THR A 274 10.13 -11.16 6.31
CA THR A 274 8.80 -10.83 5.78
C THR A 274 8.23 -11.87 4.80
N ARG A 275 9.07 -12.77 4.26
CA ARG A 275 8.66 -13.84 3.35
C ARG A 275 8.10 -15.05 4.09
N GLU A 276 8.46 -15.20 5.35
CA GLU A 276 8.08 -16.34 6.18
C GLU A 276 6.84 -16.03 7.02
N THR A 277 6.16 -17.09 7.47
CA THR A 277 4.98 -16.94 8.34
C THR A 277 5.09 -17.84 9.56
N GLY A 278 4.43 -17.43 10.65
CA GLY A 278 4.48 -18.18 11.92
C GLY A 278 5.91 -18.30 12.47
N PRO A 279 6.35 -19.49 12.89
CA PRO A 279 7.67 -19.67 13.52
C PRO A 279 8.86 -19.28 12.64
N GLY A 280 8.72 -19.35 11.31
CA GLY A 280 9.78 -18.94 10.37
C GLY A 280 10.04 -17.43 10.45
N PHE A 281 8.97 -16.63 10.55
CA PHE A 281 9.07 -15.18 10.70
C PHE A 281 9.85 -14.81 11.96
N ASP A 282 9.51 -15.44 13.09
CA ASP A 282 10.15 -15.14 14.38
C ASP A 282 11.63 -15.51 14.39
N ARG A 283 11.99 -16.64 13.78
CA ARG A 283 13.40 -17.04 13.63
C ARG A 283 14.21 -16.01 12.85
N TRP A 284 13.75 -15.61 11.67
CA TRP A 284 14.47 -14.62 10.85
C TRP A 284 14.51 -13.24 11.48
N MET A 285 13.45 -12.81 12.17
CA MET A 285 13.47 -11.55 12.93
C MET A 285 14.50 -11.57 14.05
N ASN A 286 14.65 -12.70 14.76
CA ASN A 286 15.69 -12.84 15.78
C ASN A 286 17.09 -12.84 15.15
N THR A 287 17.32 -13.59 14.06
CA THR A 287 18.61 -13.56 13.34
C THR A 287 18.98 -12.15 12.86
N ALA A 288 18.01 -11.41 12.33
CA ALA A 288 18.19 -10.02 11.93
C ALA A 288 18.54 -9.14 13.14
N ARG A 289 17.84 -9.31 14.27
CA ARG A 289 18.11 -8.57 15.51
C ARG A 289 19.53 -8.82 16.02
N ASP A 290 19.97 -10.08 16.06
CA ASP A 290 21.31 -10.44 16.52
C ASP A 290 22.39 -9.84 15.61
N SER A 291 22.18 -9.88 14.29
CA SER A 291 23.10 -9.28 13.32
C SER A 291 23.15 -7.76 13.45
N LEU A 292 22.01 -7.10 13.61
CA LEU A 292 21.92 -5.64 13.83
C LEU A 292 22.56 -5.22 15.16
N ALA A 293 22.35 -5.99 16.22
CA ALA A 293 22.98 -5.77 17.52
C ALA A 293 24.51 -5.87 17.41
N ALA A 294 25.03 -6.87 16.69
CA ALA A 294 26.46 -6.99 16.44
C ALA A 294 27.02 -5.76 15.71
N VAL A 295 26.32 -5.25 14.68
CA VAL A 295 26.69 -4.01 13.98
C VAL A 295 26.64 -2.80 14.93
N ALA A 296 25.60 -2.69 15.76
CA ALA A 296 25.41 -1.59 16.71
C ALA A 296 26.62 -1.43 17.65
N THR A 297 27.17 -2.54 18.16
CA THR A 297 28.33 -2.49 19.07
C THR A 297 29.59 -1.88 18.43
N ARG A 298 29.70 -1.88 17.09
CA ARG A 298 30.85 -1.32 16.36
C ARG A 298 30.72 0.18 16.10
N LEU A 299 29.53 0.74 16.24
CA LEU A 299 29.22 2.12 15.87
C LEU A 299 29.70 3.15 16.89
N HIS A 300 31.01 3.28 17.02
CA HIS A 300 31.68 4.33 17.80
C HIS A 300 32.80 4.96 16.98
N PRO A 301 32.89 6.30 16.87
CA PRO A 301 33.91 6.95 16.03
C PRO A 301 35.32 6.46 16.29
N GLN A 302 35.74 6.42 17.57
CA GLN A 302 37.08 5.95 17.96
C GLN A 302 37.31 4.46 17.62
N ARG A 303 36.29 3.61 17.68
CA ARG A 303 36.43 2.18 17.32
C ARG A 303 36.59 2.00 15.82
N LEU A 304 36.06 2.94 15.04
CA LEU A 304 36.16 2.96 13.59
C LEU A 304 37.36 3.76 13.10
N ASP A 305 38.24 4.25 14.00
CA ASP A 305 39.39 5.08 13.66
C ASP A 305 39.02 6.37 12.88
N ILE A 306 37.89 6.96 13.28
CA ILE A 306 37.34 8.19 12.73
C ILE A 306 37.47 9.29 13.79
N HIS A 307 38.21 10.34 13.45
CA HIS A 307 38.49 11.49 14.32
C HIS A 307 37.95 12.81 13.75
N ASP A 308 37.47 12.80 12.50
CA ASP A 308 36.96 13.98 11.81
C ASP A 308 35.45 14.15 12.03
N LEU A 309 35.01 15.39 12.24
CA LEU A 309 33.59 15.75 12.43
C LEU A 309 32.66 15.23 11.32
N GLU A 310 33.15 15.15 10.07
CA GLU A 310 32.34 14.63 8.97
C GLU A 310 32.15 13.11 9.04
N GLY A 311 33.21 12.38 9.39
CA GLY A 311 33.12 10.94 9.60
C GLY A 311 32.29 10.60 10.84
N GLU A 312 32.44 11.37 11.93
CA GLU A 312 31.61 11.23 13.12
C GLU A 312 30.12 11.37 12.78
N ALA A 313 29.77 12.35 11.95
CA ALA A 313 28.39 12.52 11.49
C ALA A 313 27.87 11.30 10.71
N LEU A 314 28.71 10.63 9.89
CA LEU A 314 28.33 9.39 9.21
C LEU A 314 28.07 8.25 10.20
N VAL A 315 28.90 8.13 11.23
CA VAL A 315 28.71 7.14 12.31
C VAL A 315 27.40 7.41 13.06
N LEU A 316 27.10 8.67 13.38
CA LEU A 316 25.84 9.04 14.04
C LEU A 316 24.61 8.70 13.17
N LEU A 317 24.68 8.94 11.86
CA LEU A 317 23.61 8.55 10.93
C LEU A 317 23.46 7.03 10.84
N ALA A 318 24.56 6.27 10.90
CA ALA A 318 24.54 4.81 10.97
C ALA A 318 23.86 4.31 12.25
N ARG A 319 24.12 4.98 13.38
CA ARG A 319 23.49 4.65 14.67
C ARG A 319 21.98 4.83 14.60
N THR A 320 21.49 5.96 14.08
CA THR A 320 20.05 6.19 13.90
C THR A 320 19.42 5.10 13.03
N MET A 321 20.05 4.78 11.89
CA MET A 321 19.55 3.75 10.97
C MET A 321 19.53 2.36 11.60
N VAL A 322 20.55 1.98 12.38
CA VAL A 322 20.59 0.69 13.07
C VAL A 322 19.50 0.59 14.14
N VAL A 323 19.24 1.68 14.87
CA VAL A 323 18.13 1.72 15.85
C VAL A 323 16.79 1.53 15.15
N ASP A 324 16.54 2.25 14.05
CA ASP A 324 15.31 2.07 13.26
C ASP A 324 15.15 0.60 12.81
N LEU A 325 16.21 -0.03 12.32
CA LEU A 325 16.18 -1.43 11.89
C LEU A 325 16.03 -2.42 13.06
N LEU A 326 16.62 -2.15 14.23
CA LEU A 326 16.41 -2.96 15.44
C LEU A 326 14.94 -2.90 15.86
N GLU A 327 14.35 -1.71 15.89
CA GLU A 327 12.92 -1.54 16.17
C GLU A 327 12.04 -2.22 15.12
N ALA A 328 12.48 -2.30 13.87
CA ALA A 328 11.77 -3.01 12.80
C ALA A 328 11.65 -4.53 13.08
N THR A 329 12.57 -5.11 13.88
CA THR A 329 12.49 -6.49 14.39
C THR A 329 11.52 -6.67 15.56
N GLY A 330 10.93 -5.59 16.06
CA GLY A 330 10.10 -5.56 17.27
C GLY A 330 10.87 -5.35 18.56
N CYS A 331 12.14 -4.93 18.50
CA CYS A 331 12.88 -4.44 19.66
C CYS A 331 12.25 -3.13 20.19
N GLU A 332 12.18 -2.94 21.50
CA GLU A 332 11.80 -1.64 22.06
C GLU A 332 12.92 -0.61 21.85
N HIS A 333 12.56 0.67 21.84
CA HIS A 333 13.51 1.76 21.59
C HIS A 333 14.64 1.78 22.62
N ASP A 334 14.30 1.68 23.91
CA ASP A 334 15.27 1.71 25.00
C ASP A 334 16.23 0.52 24.91
N ASP A 335 15.72 -0.67 24.62
CA ASP A 335 16.53 -1.87 24.39
C ASP A 335 17.47 -1.69 23.19
N ALA A 336 16.97 -1.10 22.09
CA ALA A 336 17.79 -0.84 20.90
C ALA A 336 18.97 0.10 21.20
N LEU A 337 18.76 1.10 22.06
CA LEU A 337 19.82 2.01 22.51
C LEU A 337 20.88 1.32 23.36
N THR A 338 20.53 0.29 24.14
CA THR A 338 21.50 -0.42 25.00
C THR A 338 22.61 -1.14 24.21
N TYR A 339 22.35 -1.52 22.95
CA TYR A 339 23.36 -2.14 22.09
C TYR A 339 24.43 -1.15 21.60
N LEU A 340 24.11 0.14 21.61
CA LEU A 340 25.03 1.18 21.15
C LEU A 340 26.05 1.53 22.24
N PRO A 341 27.34 1.65 21.88
CA PRO A 341 28.34 2.18 22.82
C PRO A 341 28.02 3.64 23.16
N ALA A 342 28.29 4.04 24.40
CA ALA A 342 28.25 5.44 24.83
C ALA A 342 29.26 6.28 24.01
N LEU A 343 28.86 7.49 23.64
CA LEU A 343 29.69 8.48 22.95
C LEU A 343 30.46 9.33 23.97
#